data_AF-A0A7R7VVH7-F1
#
_entry.id   AF-A0A7R7VVH7-F1
#
_cell.length_a   1.000
_cell.length_b   1.000
_cell.length_c   1.000
_cell.angle_alpha   90.00
_cell.angle_beta   90.00
_cell.angle_gamma   90.00
#
_symmetry.space_group_name_H-M   'P 1'
#
loop_
_entity.id
_entity.type
_entity.pdbx_description
1 polymer ?
#
loop_
_entity_poly.entity_id
_entity_poly.type
_entity_poly.pdbx_seq_one_letter_code
_entity_poly.pdbx_strand_id
1 'polypeptide(L)' 'MSDNFQELADIPKDFVRDGSLFIKRCTKPDQREFIKISQAVGMGFLIMVWKIAPSALRLDQKAC' A
#
# COMPACT_ATOMS: atom_id res chain seq x y z
N MET A 1 8.83 -4.84 -38.38
CA MET A 1 9.32 -4.57 -37.00
C MET A 1 8.12 -4.43 -36.06
N SER A 2 7.24 -5.43 -36.03
CA SER A 2 5.99 -5.44 -35.25
C SER A 2 5.81 -6.76 -34.48
N ASP A 3 6.62 -7.76 -34.79
CA ASP A 3 6.57 -9.11 -34.25
C ASP A 3 7.14 -9.19 -32.81
N ASN A 4 8.04 -8.27 -32.44
CA ASN A 4 8.61 -8.22 -31.08
C ASN A 4 7.61 -7.67 -30.05
N PHE A 5 6.71 -6.77 -30.43
CA PHE A 5 5.75 -6.17 -29.51
C PHE A 5 4.62 -7.13 -29.13
N GLN A 6 4.26 -8.06 -30.02
CA GLN A 6 3.24 -9.08 -29.74
C GLN A 6 3.77 -10.16 -28.79
N GLU A 7 5.03 -10.57 -28.92
CA GLU A 7 5.68 -11.53 -28.01
C GLU A 7 5.90 -10.93 -26.61
N LEU A 8 6.30 -9.65 -26.55
CA LEU A 8 6.41 -8.89 -25.30
C LEU A 8 5.07 -8.60 -24.62
N ALA A 9 3.95 -8.65 -25.34
CA ALA A 9 2.60 -8.44 -24.79
C ALA A 9 1.93 -9.73 -24.31
N ASP A 10 2.39 -10.90 -24.77
CA ASP A 10 1.90 -12.20 -24.30
C ASP A 10 2.48 -12.55 -22.91
N ILE A 11 3.74 -12.19 -22.68
CA ILE A 11 4.45 -12.32 -21.39
C ILE A 11 3.69 -11.66 -20.20
N PRO A 12 3.27 -10.39 -20.25
CA PRO A 12 2.50 -9.78 -19.16
C PRO A 12 1.09 -10.36 -19.06
N LYS A 13 0.54 -10.93 -20.13
CA LYS A 13 -0.80 -11.51 -20.13
C LYS A 13 -0.85 -12.83 -19.38
N ASP A 14 0.11 -13.71 -19.61
CA ASP A 14 0.26 -14.92 -18.78
C ASP A 14 0.71 -14.58 -17.36
N PHE A 15 1.53 -13.55 -17.15
CA PHE A 15 1.90 -13.10 -15.80
C PHE A 15 0.71 -12.56 -14.98
N VAL A 16 -0.19 -11.81 -15.59
CA VAL A 16 -1.43 -11.33 -14.95
C VAL A 16 -2.39 -12.49 -14.69
N ARG A 17 -2.47 -13.45 -15.61
CA ARG A 17 -3.29 -14.66 -15.46
C ARG A 17 -2.80 -15.52 -14.30
N ASP A 18 -1.50 -15.78 -14.20
CA ASP A 18 -0.89 -16.50 -13.07
C ASP A 18 -0.99 -15.70 -11.76
N GLY A 19 -0.79 -14.38 -11.82
CA GLY A 19 -0.98 -13.48 -10.68
C GLY A 19 -2.41 -13.50 -10.13
N SER A 20 -3.42 -13.64 -11.00
CA SER A 20 -4.82 -13.76 -10.60
C SER A 20 -5.14 -15.09 -9.91
N LEU A 21 -4.46 -16.18 -10.30
CA LEU A 21 -4.54 -17.49 -9.64
C LEU A 21 -3.92 -17.45 -8.26
N PHE A 22 -2.82 -16.71 -8.11
CA PHE A 22 -2.14 -16.50 -6.83
C PHE A 22 -3.02 -15.71 -5.84
N ILE A 23 -3.62 -14.59 -6.28
CA ILE A 23 -4.53 -13.77 -5.46
C ILE A 23 -5.77 -14.58 -5.02
N LYS A 24 -6.27 -15.49 -5.85
CA LYS A 24 -7.40 -16.38 -5.51
C LYS A 24 -7.04 -17.43 -4.45
N ARG A 25 -5.74 -17.73 -4.25
CA ARG A 25 -5.27 -18.67 -3.22
C ARG A 25 -4.98 -17.99 -1.89
N CYS A 26 -4.90 -16.67 -1.85
CA CYS A 26 -4.79 -15.94 -0.60
C CYS A 26 -6.11 -16.01 0.19
N THR A 27 -6.02 -16.30 1.48
CA THR A 27 -7.14 -16.11 2.41
C THR A 27 -7.45 -14.62 2.48
N LYS A 28 -8.55 -14.22 1.84
CA LYS A 28 -9.01 -12.83 1.92
C LYS A 28 -9.41 -12.55 3.37
N PRO A 29 -8.82 -11.54 4.03
CA PRO A 29 -9.13 -11.24 5.41
C PRO A 29 -10.61 -10.90 5.54
N ASP A 30 -11.25 -11.42 6.57
CA ASP A 30 -12.66 -11.15 6.84
C ASP A 30 -12.87 -9.68 7.22
N GLN A 31 -14.09 -9.16 7.07
CA GLN A 31 -14.41 -7.77 7.40
C GLN A 31 -14.01 -7.40 8.84
N ARG A 32 -14.10 -8.34 9.79
CA ARG A 32 -13.72 -8.11 11.19
C ARG A 32 -12.20 -7.96 11.36
N GLU A 33 -11.41 -8.68 10.58
CA GLU A 33 -9.94 -8.57 10.62
C GLU A 33 -9.47 -7.25 10.00
N PHE A 34 -10.11 -6.84 8.90
CA PHE A 34 -9.80 -5.57 8.24
C PHE A 34 -10.05 -4.36 9.17
N ILE A 35 -11.13 -4.40 9.95
CA ILE A 35 -11.45 -3.35 10.92
C ILE A 35 -10.40 -3.28 12.03
N LYS A 36 -9.91 -4.41 12.56
CA LYS A 36 -8.87 -4.44 13.60
C LYS A 36 -7.54 -3.88 13.08
N ILE A 37 -7.15 -4.23 11.86
CA ILE A 37 -5.93 -3.73 11.21
C ILE A 37 -6.06 -2.24 10.93
N SER A 38 -7.20 -1.81 10.39
CA SER A 38 -7.47 -0.39 10.11
C SER A 38 -7.47 0.47 11.37
N GLN A 39 -7.99 -0.05 12.49
CA GLN A 39 -7.90 0.63 13.79
C GLN A 39 -6.45 0.76 14.28
N ALA A 40 -5.66 -0.31 14.20
CA ALA A 40 -4.24 -0.27 14.60
C ALA A 40 -3.43 0.69 13.71
N VAL A 41 -3.63 0.64 12.39
CA VAL A 41 -2.98 1.54 11.42
C VAL A 41 -3.44 2.99 11.62
N GLY A 42 -4.73 3.22 11.84
CA GLY A 42 -5.29 4.55 12.11
C GLY A 42 -4.75 5.17 13.38
N MET A 43 -4.67 4.40 14.47
CA MET A 43 -4.06 4.86 15.74
C MET A 43 -2.55 5.09 15.60
N GLY A 44 -1.84 4.23 14.85
CA GLY A 44 -0.43 4.42 14.55
C GLY A 44 -0.17 5.70 13.77
N PHE A 45 -0.99 5.99 12.76
CA PHE A 45 -0.90 7.21 11.96
C PHE A 45 -1.24 8.46 12.79
N LEU A 46 -2.28 8.39 13.63
CA LEU A 46 -2.65 9.46 14.56
C LEU A 46 -1.54 9.74 15.56
N ILE A 47 -0.93 8.74 16.18
CA ILE A 47 0.16 8.93 17.14
C ILE A 47 1.41 9.49 16.46
N MET A 48 1.79 8.96 15.29
CA MET A 48 2.94 9.46 14.54
C MET A 48 2.73 10.91 14.09
N VAL A 49 1.58 11.24 13.49
CA VAL A 49 1.25 12.60 13.01
C VAL A 49 1.08 13.57 14.18
N TRP A 50 0.45 13.13 15.27
CA TRP A 50 0.22 13.98 16.44
C TRP A 50 1.47 14.16 17.30
N LYS A 51 2.43 13.23 17.27
CA LYS A 51 3.72 13.34 17.97
C LYS A 51 4.75 14.17 17.17
N ILE A 52 4.66 14.16 15.84
CA ILE A 52 5.55 14.97 14.98
C ILE A 52 5.09 16.43 14.87
N ALA A 53 3.78 16.70 14.92
CA ALA A 53 3.21 18.05 14.84
C ALA A 53 3.72 19.04 15.93
N PRO A 54 3.85 18.69 17.22
CA PRO A 54 4.40 19.61 18.23
C PRO A 54 5.92 19.79 18.14
N SER A 55 6.62 18.95 17.35
CA SER A 55 8.07 19.08 17.13
C SER A 55 8.40 19.92 15.89
N ALA A 56 7.53 19.90 14.86
CA ALA A 56 7.62 20.81 13.72
C ALA A 56 7.21 22.25 14.10
N LEU A 57 6.24 22.43 15.00
CA LEU A 57 5.84 23.75 15.50
C LEU A 57 6.90 24.39 16.45
N ARG A 58 7.90 23.63 16.91
CA ARG A 58 9.01 24.15 17.75
C ARG A 58 10.28 24.52 16.97
N LEU A 59 10.36 24.19 15.68
CA LEU A 59 11.47 24.62 14.81
C LEU A 59 11.20 25.99 14.15
N ASP A 60 9.93 26.37 13.97
CA ASP A 60 9.56 27.71 13.47
C ASP A 60 9.84 28.82 14.50
N GLN A 61 9.69 28.55 15.81
CA GLN A 61 9.96 29.55 16.86
C GLN A 61 11.44 29.70 17.26
N LYS A 62 12.34 28.82 16.79
CA LYS A 62 13.80 29.02 16.95
C LYS A 62 14.42 29.77 15.77
N ALA A 63 13.65 30.05 14.73
CA ALA A 63 14.06 30.81 13.56
C ALA A 63 13.63 32.30 13.61
N CYS A 64 13.07 32.77 14.74
CA CYS A 64 12.81 34.19 15.02
C CYS A 64 13.66 34.66 16.20
#